data_AF-A0A8C4R1M9-F1
#
_entry.id   AF-A0A8C4R1M9-F1
#
_cell.length_a   1.000
_cell.length_b   1.000
_cell.length_c   1.000
_cell.angle_alpha   90.00
_cell.angle_beta   90.00
_cell.angle_gamma   90.00
#
_symmetry.space_group_name_H-M   'P 1'
#
loop_
_entity.id
_entity.type
_entity.pdbx_description
1 polymer ?
#
loop_
_entity_poly.entity_id
_entity_poly.type
_entity_poly.pdbx_seq_one_letter_code
_entity_poly.pdbx_strand_id
1 'polypeptide(L)'
;MMSVEGENKIKERERCFGKSEYKTREFTTTHHALRQRLGPEFITQRPGAGGQKLSYLEGHKLVTLANEIFGFDGWSHSVTYQNIDFIDEVDGRFSIGVTAFVKAEIKNGAYHEDVGYGVSEGLRSKAQAIEKAKKESVTDALKRALK
;
A
#
# COMPACT_ATOMS: atom_id res chain seq x y z
N MET A 1 -11.79 13.48 -46.34
CA MET A 1 -12.14 12.17 -45.76
C MET A 1 -10.87 11.65 -45.10
N MET A 2 -10.70 11.86 -43.79
CA MET A 2 -9.53 11.32 -43.08
C MET A 2 -9.74 9.83 -42.89
N SER A 3 -8.73 9.03 -43.24
CA SER A 3 -8.76 7.57 -43.20
C SER A 3 -9.01 7.08 -41.77
N VAL A 4 -9.84 6.04 -41.62
CA VAL A 4 -10.17 5.38 -40.34
C VAL A 4 -8.92 4.93 -39.56
N GLU A 5 -7.82 4.68 -40.25
CA GLU A 5 -6.51 4.37 -39.66
C GLU A 5 -5.87 5.54 -38.90
N GLY A 6 -6.18 6.79 -39.28
CA GLY A 6 -5.70 8.01 -38.61
C GLY A 6 -6.38 8.25 -37.27
N GLU A 7 -7.66 7.91 -37.12
CA GLU A 7 -8.40 8.03 -35.87
C GLU A 7 -7.96 7.00 -34.82
N ASN A 8 -7.62 5.77 -35.24
CA ASN A 8 -7.10 4.75 -34.33
C ASN A 8 -5.69 5.09 -33.80
N LYS A 9 -4.85 5.73 -34.63
CA LYS A 9 -3.51 6.18 -34.21
C LYS A 9 -3.52 7.35 -33.21
N ILE A 10 -4.60 8.13 -33.18
CA ILE A 10 -4.81 9.22 -32.21
C ILE A 10 -5.39 8.67 -30.89
N LYS A 11 -6.21 7.61 -30.93
CA LYS A 11 -6.71 6.93 -29.71
C LYS A 11 -5.67 6.10 -28.95
N GLU A 12 -4.56 5.73 -29.59
CA GLU A 12 -3.43 5.07 -28.92
C GLU A 12 -2.48 6.05 -28.20
N ARG A 13 -2.62 7.36 -28.44
CA ARG A 13 -1.76 8.37 -27.83
C ARG A 13 -2.21 8.68 -26.40
N GLU A 14 -1.31 8.39 -25.47
CA GLU A 14 -1.34 8.64 -24.02
C GLU A 14 -2.18 7.67 -23.16
N ARG A 15 -1.93 6.36 -23.27
CA ARG A 15 -2.06 5.51 -22.07
C ARG A 15 -0.93 5.82 -21.11
N CYS A 16 -1.09 6.91 -20.35
CA CYS A 16 -0.25 7.21 -19.21
C CYS A 16 -0.99 6.85 -17.92
N PHE A 17 -0.22 6.43 -16.92
CA PHE A 17 -0.75 6.19 -15.58
C PHE A 17 -1.42 7.48 -15.05
N GLY A 18 -2.57 7.34 -14.40
CA GLY A 18 -3.35 8.45 -13.85
C GLY A 18 -4.37 9.07 -14.83
N LYS A 19 -4.42 8.62 -16.09
CA LYS A 19 -5.40 9.10 -17.09
C LYS A 19 -6.15 7.97 -17.81
N SER A 20 -5.90 6.71 -17.43
CA SER A 20 -6.40 5.54 -18.15
C SER A 20 -7.72 5.06 -17.55
N GLU A 21 -8.82 5.43 -18.18
CA GLU A 21 -10.18 5.04 -17.76
C GLU A 21 -10.44 3.53 -17.85
N TYR A 22 -11.26 3.01 -16.93
CA TYR A 22 -11.69 1.61 -16.94
C TYR A 22 -12.71 1.35 -18.05
N LYS A 23 -12.51 0.26 -18.80
CA LYS A 23 -13.55 -0.26 -19.70
C LYS A 23 -14.65 -0.95 -18.88
N THR A 24 -15.89 -0.94 -19.34
CA THR A 24 -17.05 -1.53 -18.62
C THR A 24 -16.79 -2.96 -18.12
N ARG A 25 -16.22 -3.83 -18.96
CA ARG A 25 -15.89 -5.21 -18.56
C ARG A 25 -14.87 -5.26 -17.43
N GLU A 26 -13.81 -4.48 -17.55
CA GLU A 26 -12.74 -4.42 -16.56
C GLU A 26 -13.25 -3.87 -15.24
N PHE A 27 -14.01 -2.78 -15.28
CA PHE A 27 -14.68 -2.20 -14.11
C PHE A 27 -15.52 -3.25 -13.37
N THR A 28 -16.37 -3.99 -14.08
CA THR A 28 -17.22 -5.02 -13.47
C THR A 28 -16.40 -6.15 -12.84
N THR A 29 -15.34 -6.62 -13.51
CA THR A 29 -14.46 -7.66 -12.98
C THR A 29 -13.73 -7.19 -11.72
N THR A 30 -13.09 -6.02 -11.77
CA THR A 30 -12.40 -5.43 -10.61
C THR A 30 -13.37 -5.16 -9.46
N HIS A 31 -14.55 -4.61 -9.74
CA HIS A 31 -15.59 -4.37 -8.73
C HIS A 31 -16.04 -5.66 -8.05
N HIS A 32 -16.25 -6.73 -8.82
CA HIS A 32 -16.62 -8.02 -8.24
C HIS A 32 -15.49 -8.62 -7.39
N ALA A 33 -14.24 -8.56 -7.86
CA ALA A 33 -13.08 -9.07 -7.13
C ALA A 33 -12.90 -8.36 -5.78
N LEU A 34 -12.99 -7.03 -5.74
CA LEU A 34 -12.84 -6.23 -4.51
C LEU A 34 -13.93 -6.50 -3.47
N ARG A 35 -15.08 -7.07 -3.85
CA ARG A 35 -16.15 -7.45 -2.91
C ARG A 35 -15.95 -8.82 -2.27
N GLN A 36 -15.01 -9.62 -2.78
CA GLN A 36 -14.71 -10.93 -2.21
C GLN A 36 -13.94 -10.76 -0.90
N ARG A 37 -14.27 -11.60 0.09
CA ARG A 37 -13.47 -11.69 1.31
C ARG A 37 -12.23 -12.51 1.03
N LEU A 38 -11.10 -12.11 1.63
CA LEU A 38 -9.87 -12.88 1.56
C LEU A 38 -10.06 -14.25 2.22
N GLY A 39 -9.54 -15.29 1.58
CA GLY A 39 -9.46 -16.62 2.14
C GLY A 39 -8.46 -16.70 3.32
N PRO A 40 -8.53 -17.76 4.14
CA PRO A 40 -7.66 -17.94 5.30
C PRO A 40 -6.16 -17.99 4.95
N GLU A 41 -5.79 -18.38 3.73
CA GLU A 41 -4.43 -18.39 3.21
C GLU A 41 -3.76 -17.01 3.20
N PHE A 42 -4.55 -15.94 3.13
CA PHE A 42 -4.05 -14.56 3.18
C PHE A 42 -3.94 -14.03 4.61
N ILE A 43 -4.59 -14.66 5.59
CA ILE A 43 -4.70 -14.16 6.95
C ILE A 43 -3.64 -14.81 7.84
N THR A 44 -2.70 -14.01 8.32
CA THR A 44 -1.71 -14.44 9.32
C THR A 44 -2.19 -14.05 10.72
N GLN A 45 -1.95 -14.90 11.72
CA GLN A 45 -2.27 -14.61 13.12
C GLN A 45 -1.00 -14.44 13.95
N ARG A 46 -0.98 -13.44 14.83
CA ARG A 46 0.03 -13.31 15.89
C ARG A 46 -0.61 -13.30 17.27
N PRO A 47 0.09 -13.77 18.32
CA PRO A 47 -0.33 -13.54 19.69
C PRO A 47 -0.41 -12.04 19.99
N GLY A 48 -1.51 -11.62 20.63
CA GLY A 48 -1.73 -10.28 21.17
C GLY A 48 -1.75 -10.31 22.71
N ALA A 49 -1.93 -9.13 23.30
CA ALA A 49 -2.05 -9.00 24.76
C ALA A 49 -3.24 -9.80 25.31
N GLY A 50 -3.12 -10.33 26.53
CA GLY A 50 -4.20 -11.06 27.20
C GLY A 50 -4.61 -12.37 26.50
N GLY A 51 -3.73 -12.98 25.71
CA GLY A 51 -4.01 -14.26 25.03
C GLY A 51 -4.87 -14.14 23.77
N GLN A 52 -5.19 -12.92 23.32
CA GLN A 52 -5.92 -12.70 22.07
C GLN A 52 -5.06 -13.07 20.86
N LYS A 53 -5.71 -13.43 19.75
CA LYS A 53 -5.05 -13.60 18.45
C LYS A 53 -5.38 -12.43 17.56
N LEU A 54 -4.37 -11.74 17.07
CA LEU A 54 -4.52 -10.62 16.15
C LEU A 54 -4.28 -11.12 14.72
N SER A 55 -5.33 -11.02 13.90
CA SER A 55 -5.26 -11.33 12.47
C SER A 55 -4.72 -10.13 11.68
N TYR A 56 -3.79 -10.36 10.77
CA TYR A 56 -3.24 -9.34 9.87
C TYR A 56 -2.89 -9.93 8.50
N LEU A 57 -2.86 -9.06 7.50
CA LEU A 57 -2.36 -9.38 6.16
C LEU A 57 -0.89 -8.96 6.07
N GLU A 58 -0.03 -9.87 5.63
CA GLU A 58 1.38 -9.57 5.40
C GLU A 58 1.56 -8.65 4.19
N GLY A 59 2.52 -7.72 4.27
CA GLY A 59 2.71 -6.69 3.24
C GLY A 59 2.96 -7.26 1.83
N HIS A 60 3.73 -8.35 1.72
CA HIS A 60 3.99 -8.97 0.42
C HIS A 60 2.73 -9.56 -0.23
N LYS A 61 1.82 -10.15 0.57
CA LYS A 61 0.55 -10.70 0.08
C LYS A 61 -0.36 -9.60 -0.46
N LEU A 62 -0.36 -8.44 0.20
CA LEU A 62 -1.12 -7.29 -0.26
C LEU A 62 -0.63 -6.77 -1.62
N VAL A 63 0.69 -6.68 -1.81
CA VAL A 63 1.29 -6.27 -3.10
C VAL A 63 0.92 -7.26 -4.20
N THR A 64 0.97 -8.57 -3.92
CA THR A 64 0.52 -9.60 -4.86
C THR A 64 -0.95 -9.44 -5.22
N LEU A 65 -1.82 -9.27 -4.24
CA LEU A 65 -3.26 -9.05 -4.46
C LEU A 65 -3.53 -7.80 -5.31
N ALA A 66 -2.84 -6.70 -5.04
CA ALA A 66 -2.98 -5.48 -5.84
C ALA A 66 -2.52 -5.70 -7.29
N ASN A 67 -1.43 -6.43 -7.51
CA ASN A 67 -0.97 -6.81 -8.85
C ASN A 67 -1.96 -7.73 -9.58
N GLU A 68 -2.62 -8.64 -8.86
CA GLU A 68 -3.64 -9.54 -9.44
C GLU A 68 -4.93 -8.80 -9.81
N ILE A 69 -5.37 -7.85 -8.97
CA ILE A 69 -6.64 -7.12 -9.14
C ILE A 69 -6.50 -5.99 -10.16
N PHE A 70 -5.42 -5.22 -10.09
CA PHE A 70 -5.23 -4.01 -10.91
C PHE A 70 -4.28 -4.24 -12.08
N GLY A 71 -3.43 -5.26 -12.04
CA GLY A 71 -2.29 -5.41 -12.95
C GLY A 71 -1.06 -4.67 -12.42
N PHE A 72 0.14 -5.13 -12.77
CA PHE A 72 1.40 -4.55 -12.28
C PHE A 72 1.60 -3.07 -12.67
N ASP A 73 0.95 -2.62 -13.76
CA ASP A 73 0.94 -1.25 -14.27
C ASP A 73 -0.37 -0.51 -13.95
N GLY A 74 -1.32 -1.17 -13.29
CA GLY A 74 -2.65 -0.64 -13.01
C GLY A 74 -2.77 0.09 -11.67
N TRP A 75 -1.74 -0.01 -10.82
CA TRP A 75 -1.67 0.69 -9.55
C TRP A 75 -0.24 1.14 -9.25
N SER A 76 -0.10 2.13 -8.38
CA SER A 76 1.17 2.55 -7.82
C SER A 76 0.96 3.08 -6.40
N HIS A 77 2.07 3.31 -5.69
CA HIS A 77 2.02 4.01 -4.41
C HIS A 77 3.23 4.93 -4.27
N SER A 78 3.08 5.94 -3.41
CA SER A 78 4.16 6.88 -3.08
C SER A 78 4.11 7.24 -1.61
N VAL A 79 5.28 7.41 -1.00
CA VAL A 79 5.41 7.98 0.35
C VAL A 79 5.35 9.50 0.20
N THR A 80 4.27 10.11 0.66
CA THR A 80 4.03 11.55 0.52
C THR A 80 4.59 12.34 1.70
N TYR A 81 4.65 11.70 2.88
CA TYR A 81 5.25 12.25 4.09
C TYR A 81 5.81 11.15 4.98
N GLN A 82 6.91 11.42 5.68
CA GLN A 82 7.41 10.56 6.75
C GLN A 82 8.12 11.41 7.81
N ASN A 83 7.76 11.21 9.07
CA ASN A 83 8.34 11.93 10.20
C ASN A 83 8.67 10.99 11.35
N ILE A 84 9.79 11.28 12.03
CA ILE A 84 10.11 10.64 13.31
C ILE A 84 9.46 11.50 14.39
N ASP A 85 8.47 10.95 15.08
CA ASP A 85 7.69 11.70 16.07
C ASP A 85 8.42 11.78 17.40
N PHE A 86 9.14 10.72 17.77
CA PHE A 86 10.02 10.70 18.93
C PHE A 86 11.17 9.70 18.77
N ILE A 87 12.25 9.98 19.49
CA ILE A 87 13.36 9.05 19.74
C ILE A 87 13.74 9.20 21.21
N ASP A 88 13.43 8.18 21.99
CA ASP A 88 13.80 8.09 23.40
C ASP A 88 14.88 7.03 23.60
N GLU A 89 15.72 7.23 24.61
CA GLU A 89 16.75 6.29 25.03
C GLU A 89 16.69 6.09 26.54
N VAL A 90 16.53 4.83 26.97
CA VAL A 90 16.55 4.43 28.39
C VAL A 90 17.47 3.23 28.53
N ASP A 91 18.49 3.33 29.39
CA ASP A 91 19.47 2.27 29.65
C ASP A 91 20.12 1.68 28.38
N GLY A 92 20.46 2.54 27.42
CA GLY A 92 21.07 2.15 26.14
C GLY A 92 20.11 1.39 25.22
N ARG A 93 18.79 1.50 25.44
CA ARG A 93 17.75 0.95 24.57
C ARG A 93 16.92 2.08 23.99
N PHE A 94 16.68 2.01 22.68
CA PHE A 94 15.93 3.01 21.94
C PHE A 94 14.45 2.64 21.80
N SER A 95 13.59 3.64 21.99
CA SER A 95 12.17 3.62 21.67
C SER A 95 11.88 4.72 20.64
N ILE A 96 11.32 4.33 19.49
CA ILE A 96 11.16 5.22 18.33
C ILE A 96 9.76 5.06 17.75
N GLY A 97 9.09 6.20 17.54
CA GLY A 97 7.82 6.30 16.82
C GLY A 97 7.99 7.05 15.50
N VAL A 98 7.42 6.51 14.43
CA VAL A 98 7.47 7.10 13.09
C VAL A 98 6.09 7.09 12.45
N THR A 99 5.63 8.26 12.01
CA THR A 99 4.45 8.44 11.17
C THR A 99 4.84 8.46 9.70
N ALA A 100 4.05 7.81 8.84
CA ALA A 100 4.16 7.95 7.38
C ALA A 100 2.77 8.13 6.75
N PHE A 101 2.71 8.88 5.65
CA PHE A 101 1.54 8.97 4.78
C PHE A 101 1.90 8.31 3.45
N VAL A 102 1.02 7.44 2.98
CA VAL A 102 1.19 6.74 1.70
C VAL A 102 -0.05 6.95 0.87
N LYS A 103 0.16 7.45 -0.35
CA LYS A 103 -0.87 7.56 -1.38
C LYS A 103 -0.80 6.34 -2.29
N ALA A 104 -1.86 5.54 -2.31
CA ALA A 104 -2.08 4.48 -3.30
C ALA A 104 -2.97 5.03 -4.42
N GLU A 105 -2.53 4.89 -5.67
CA GLU A 105 -3.20 5.41 -6.85
C GLU A 105 -3.44 4.29 -7.85
N ILE A 106 -4.56 4.32 -8.57
CA ILE A 106 -4.87 3.40 -9.67
C ILE A 106 -4.81 4.12 -11.01
N LYS A 107 -4.72 3.35 -12.10
CA LYS A 107 -4.42 3.84 -13.45
C LYS A 107 -5.34 4.94 -14.00
N ASN A 108 -6.56 5.09 -13.47
CA ASN A 108 -7.49 6.15 -13.86
C ASN A 108 -7.32 7.45 -13.04
N GLY A 109 -6.33 7.51 -12.12
CA GLY A 109 -6.02 8.66 -11.29
C GLY A 109 -6.79 8.71 -9.97
N ALA A 110 -7.71 7.79 -9.72
CA ALA A 110 -8.32 7.66 -8.40
C ALA A 110 -7.25 7.22 -7.38
N TYR A 111 -7.30 7.79 -6.18
CA TYR A 111 -6.32 7.50 -5.15
C TYR A 111 -6.97 7.47 -3.77
N HIS A 112 -6.30 6.78 -2.86
CA HIS A 112 -6.56 6.82 -1.43
C HIS A 112 -5.24 7.04 -0.70
N GLU A 113 -5.24 7.95 0.26
CA GLU A 113 -4.07 8.24 1.11
C GLU A 113 -4.45 7.98 2.56
N ASP A 114 -3.60 7.24 3.25
CA ASP A 114 -3.80 6.93 4.66
C ASP A 114 -2.47 7.07 5.42
N VAL A 115 -2.60 7.22 6.73
CA VAL A 115 -1.51 7.29 7.68
C VAL A 115 -1.14 5.89 8.14
N GLY A 116 0.14 5.65 8.39
CA GLY A 116 0.65 4.45 9.05
C GLY A 116 1.64 4.81 10.13
N TYR A 117 1.80 3.91 11.08
CA TYR A 117 2.68 4.13 12.22
C TYR A 117 3.62 2.95 12.42
N GLY A 118 4.90 3.26 12.64
CA GLY A 118 5.94 2.29 12.89
C GLY A 118 6.58 2.52 14.23
N VAL A 119 6.75 1.45 15.00
CA VAL A 119 7.32 1.50 16.35
C VAL A 119 8.49 0.55 16.45
N SER A 120 9.58 1.01 17.06
CA SER A 120 10.68 0.14 17.46
C SER A 120 11.01 0.39 18.93
N GLU A 121 11.00 -0.66 19.74
CA GLU A 121 11.30 -0.58 21.17
C GLU A 121 12.38 -1.60 21.54
N GLY A 122 13.25 -1.22 22.48
CA GLY A 122 14.16 -2.13 23.16
C GLY A 122 15.45 -2.48 22.40
N LEU A 123 15.66 -1.98 21.18
CA LEU A 123 16.88 -2.20 20.42
C LEU A 123 18.02 -1.33 20.93
N ARG A 124 19.23 -1.89 21.02
CA ARG A 124 20.44 -1.15 21.44
C ARG A 124 21.08 -0.32 20.33
N SER A 125 20.85 -0.69 19.07
CA SER A 125 21.36 0.07 17.92
C SER A 125 20.33 1.10 17.48
N LYS A 126 20.66 2.38 17.63
CA LYS A 126 19.81 3.49 17.15
C LYS A 126 19.49 3.38 15.67
N ALA A 127 20.47 2.99 14.85
CA ALA A 127 20.29 2.84 13.40
C ALA A 127 19.28 1.75 13.06
N GLN A 128 19.39 0.56 13.69
CA GLN A 128 18.45 -0.53 13.48
C GLN A 128 17.04 -0.20 13.98
N ALA A 129 16.93 0.53 15.10
CA ALA A 129 15.65 0.99 15.63
C ALA A 129 14.95 1.96 14.67
N ILE A 130 15.67 2.94 14.14
CA ILE A 130 15.13 3.89 13.17
C ILE A 130 14.73 3.16 11.89
N GLU A 131 15.59 2.27 11.39
CA GLU A 131 15.32 1.50 10.18
C GLU A 131 14.04 0.67 10.30
N LYS A 132 13.87 -0.05 11.43
CA LYS A 132 12.67 -0.84 11.70
C LYS A 132 11.42 0.04 11.71
N ALA A 133 11.41 1.10 12.53
CA ALA A 133 10.24 1.97 12.67
C ALA A 133 9.87 2.65 11.34
N LYS A 134 10.86 3.13 10.57
CA LYS A 134 10.60 3.70 9.24
C LYS A 134 10.00 2.70 8.26
N LYS A 135 10.57 1.49 8.14
CA LYS A 135 10.04 0.45 7.24
C LYS A 135 8.62 0.02 7.62
N GLU A 136 8.39 -0.11 8.93
CA GLU A 136 7.07 -0.50 9.46
C GLU A 136 6.02 0.57 9.18
N SER A 137 6.32 1.86 9.41
CA SER A 137 5.38 2.97 9.17
C SER A 137 4.86 3.02 7.73
N VAL A 138 5.75 2.87 6.74
CA VAL A 138 5.40 2.89 5.31
C VAL A 138 4.58 1.65 4.94
N THR A 139 4.99 0.47 5.42
CA THR A 139 4.26 -0.77 5.15
C THR A 139 2.86 -0.72 5.77
N ASP A 140 2.72 -0.14 6.97
CA ASP A 140 1.43 0.03 7.61
C ASP A 140 0.53 1.01 6.86
N ALA A 141 1.06 2.17 6.48
CA ALA A 141 0.35 3.19 5.70
C ALA A 141 -0.15 2.60 4.37
N LEU A 142 0.70 1.84 3.66
CA LEU A 142 0.33 1.19 2.42
C LEU A 142 -0.81 0.18 2.60
N LYS A 143 -0.75 -0.66 3.65
CA LYS A 143 -1.85 -1.60 3.95
C LYS A 143 -3.18 -0.92 4.20
N ARG A 144 -3.14 0.25 4.83
CA ARG A 144 -4.33 1.04 5.16
C ARG A 144 -4.86 1.78 3.92
N ALA A 145 -3.97 2.35 3.12
CA ALA A 145 -4.33 3.01 1.87
C ALA A 145 -4.98 2.04 0.85
N LEU A 146 -4.62 0.76 0.86
CA LEU A 146 -5.20 -0.28 -0.01
C LEU A 146 -6.43 -1.01 0.57
N LYS A 147 -6.88 -0.66 1.77
CA LYS A 147 -8.03 -1.28 2.45
C LYS A 147 -9.35 -0.63 2.03
#